data_AF-A0A0F9BDF5-F1
#
_entry.id   AF-A0A0F9BDF5-F1
#
_cell.length_a   1.000
_cell.length_b   1.000
_cell.length_c   1.000
_cell.angle_alpha   90.00
_cell.angle_beta   90.00
_cell.angle_gamma   90.00
#
_symmetry.space_group_name_H-M   'P 1'
#
loop_
_entity.id
_entity.type
_entity.pdbx_description
1 polymer ?
#
loop_
_entity_poly.entity_id
_entity_poly.type
_entity_poly.pdbx_seq_one_letter_code
_entity_poly.pdbx_strand_id
1 'polypeptide(L)'
;MGWKEFYIKKRSGGKRLITSPNEEIKEQQKQILKELYKIYYPFDDFHYAFGGLPFKNIKLLAEKHISKKVVVRLDIKDFFNNIDEEILLKKLEKDFKKKKVKKPDIFLNKIKKYCFYKNEIPQGAITSPFLSNIYLKSFDRVISTITKWGYYSYSRYFDDLTFSFNSKETNMCPGHTPKERAKKKKKK
;
A
#
# COMPACT_ATOMS: atom_id res chain seq x y z
N MET A 1 -11.76 -23.86 14.48
CA MET A 1 -11.02 -22.59 14.26
C MET A 1 -11.41 -22.06 12.88
N GLY A 2 -11.95 -20.83 12.80
CA GLY A 2 -12.61 -20.29 11.59
C GLY A 2 -11.69 -19.89 10.43
N TRP A 3 -10.46 -20.39 10.39
CA TRP A 3 -9.46 -20.08 9.36
C TRP A 3 -8.89 -21.38 8.78
N LYS A 4 -8.60 -21.37 7.48
CA LYS A 4 -7.98 -22.49 6.76
C LYS A 4 -6.71 -22.05 6.08
N GLU A 5 -5.60 -22.72 6.39
CA GLU A 5 -4.31 -22.56 5.75
C GLU A 5 -4.15 -23.54 4.60
N PHE A 6 -3.65 -23.08 3.44
CA PHE A 6 -3.28 -23.93 2.32
C PHE A 6 -2.22 -23.26 1.45
N TYR A 7 -1.48 -24.04 0.68
CA TYR A 7 -0.43 -23.52 -0.20
C TYR A 7 -0.88 -23.44 -1.65
N ILE A 8 -0.52 -22.35 -2.32
CA ILE A 8 -0.61 -22.20 -3.78
C ILE A 8 0.80 -22.05 -4.38
N LYS A 9 1.00 -22.48 -5.62
CA LYS A 9 2.28 -22.29 -6.32
C LYS A 9 2.46 -20.80 -6.68
N LYS A 10 3.63 -20.22 -6.38
CA LYS A 10 4.01 -18.89 -6.89
C LYS A 10 4.36 -18.99 -8.38
N ARG A 11 4.08 -17.93 -9.14
CA ARG A 11 4.48 -17.83 -10.56
C ARG A 11 6.00 -17.88 -10.75
N SER A 12 6.75 -17.30 -9.81
CA SER A 12 8.23 -17.29 -9.80
C SER A 12 8.86 -18.56 -9.22
N GLY A 13 8.06 -19.59 -8.88
CA GLY A 13 8.51 -20.78 -8.16
C GLY A 13 8.35 -20.67 -6.63
N GLY A 14 8.26 -21.81 -5.97
CA GLY A 14 7.97 -21.91 -4.53
C GLY A 14 6.48 -21.93 -4.19
N LYS A 15 6.17 -21.84 -2.89
CA LYS A 15 4.80 -21.90 -2.34
C LYS A 15 4.44 -20.58 -1.67
N ARG A 16 3.17 -20.21 -1.73
CA ARG A 16 2.55 -19.09 -1.01
C ARG A 16 1.50 -19.66 -0.07
N LEU A 17 1.66 -19.37 1.22
CA LEU A 17 0.65 -19.70 2.22
C LEU A 17 -0.53 -18.75 2.05
N ILE A 18 -1.72 -19.32 1.91
CA ILE A 18 -3.01 -18.61 1.89
C ILE A 18 -3.75 -18.99 3.15
N THR A 19 -4.26 -17.98 3.84
CA THR A 19 -5.06 -18.14 5.04
C THR A 19 -6.44 -17.57 4.76
N SER A 20 -7.40 -18.47 4.48
CA SER A 20 -8.77 -18.11 4.12
C SER A 20 -9.68 -18.18 5.34
N PRO A 21 -10.54 -17.17 5.57
CA PRO A 21 -11.59 -17.27 6.58
C PRO A 21 -12.66 -18.27 6.16
N ASN A 22 -13.39 -18.81 7.14
CA ASN A 22 -14.67 -19.48 6.92
C ASN A 22 -15.76 -18.44 6.59
N GLU A 23 -16.96 -18.91 6.23
CA GLU A 23 -18.05 -18.01 5.81
C GLU A 23 -18.50 -17.05 6.94
N GLU A 24 -18.47 -17.48 8.19
CA GLU A 24 -18.81 -16.63 9.34
C GLU A 24 -17.85 -15.43 9.47
N ILE A 25 -16.54 -15.68 9.50
CA ILE A 25 -15.52 -14.62 9.60
C ILE A 25 -15.57 -13.74 8.35
N LYS A 26 -15.74 -14.33 7.17
CA LYS A 26 -15.85 -13.60 5.91
C LYS A 26 -17.03 -12.63 5.92
N GLU A 27 -18.16 -13.01 6.50
CA GLU A 27 -19.33 -12.12 6.63
C GLU A 27 -19.05 -10.95 7.58
N GLN A 28 -18.39 -11.21 8.72
CA GLN A 28 -17.93 -10.13 9.61
C GLN A 28 -16.94 -9.19 8.90
N GLN A 29 -16.01 -9.74 8.12
CA GLN A 29 -15.05 -8.94 7.36
C GLN A 29 -15.72 -8.07 6.28
N LYS A 30 -16.76 -8.57 5.58
CA LYS A 30 -17.53 -7.74 4.63
C LYS A 30 -18.19 -6.55 5.33
N GLN A 31 -18.80 -6.77 6.50
CA GLN A 31 -19.41 -5.71 7.29
C GLN A 31 -18.37 -4.68 7.74
N ILE A 32 -17.22 -5.15 8.25
CA ILE A 32 -16.10 -4.30 8.61
C ILE A 32 -15.63 -3.47 7.41
N LEU A 33 -15.43 -4.10 6.25
CA LEU A 33 -14.98 -3.42 5.03
C LEU A 33 -15.98 -2.34 4.59
N LYS A 34 -17.29 -2.63 4.66
CA LYS A 34 -18.34 -1.66 4.34
C LYS A 34 -18.29 -0.43 5.26
N GLU A 35 -18.12 -0.63 6.56
CA GLU A 35 -18.00 0.48 7.51
C GLU A 35 -16.69 1.26 7.31
N LEU A 36 -15.58 0.57 7.05
CA LEU A 36 -14.31 1.21 6.69
C LEU A 36 -14.48 2.08 5.43
N TYR A 37 -15.14 1.58 4.39
CA TYR A 37 -15.42 2.38 3.19
C TYR A 37 -16.21 3.65 3.50
N LYS A 38 -17.22 3.59 4.36
CA LYS A 38 -17.96 4.79 4.79
C LYS A 38 -17.08 5.79 5.54
N ILE A 39 -16.23 5.31 6.45
CA ILE A 39 -15.33 6.16 7.27
C ILE A 39 -14.30 6.87 6.38
N TYR A 40 -13.81 6.19 5.35
CA TYR A 40 -12.72 6.66 4.52
C TYR A 40 -13.13 7.31 3.20
N TYR A 41 -14.40 7.21 2.79
CA TYR A 41 -14.93 7.95 1.64
C TYR A 41 -14.65 9.46 1.78
N PRO A 42 -14.25 10.18 0.71
CA PRO A 42 -14.13 9.75 -0.71
C PRO A 42 -12.78 9.12 -1.09
N PHE A 43 -12.05 8.56 -0.12
CA PHE A 43 -10.75 7.89 -0.29
C PHE A 43 -9.57 8.80 -0.66
N ASP A 44 -9.68 10.10 -0.37
CA ASP A 44 -8.60 11.08 -0.58
C ASP A 44 -7.32 10.75 0.19
N ASP A 45 -7.38 9.95 1.25
CA ASP A 45 -6.16 9.55 1.95
C ASP A 45 -5.30 8.54 1.15
N PHE A 46 -5.80 8.00 0.01
CA PHE A 46 -5.21 6.88 -0.73
C PHE A 46 -4.89 7.19 -2.20
N HIS A 47 -4.50 8.43 -2.52
CA HIS A 47 -4.21 8.87 -3.89
C HIS A 47 -3.25 7.96 -4.68
N TYR A 48 -2.24 7.41 -4.01
CA TYR A 48 -1.15 6.65 -4.62
C TYR A 48 -1.40 5.13 -4.64
N ALA A 49 -2.41 4.65 -3.93
CA ALA A 49 -2.76 3.24 -3.88
C ALA A 49 -3.76 2.90 -4.99
N PHE A 50 -3.49 1.81 -5.72
CA PHE A 50 -4.32 1.35 -6.84
C PHE A 50 -4.84 -0.09 -6.68
N GLY A 51 -4.35 -0.83 -5.68
CA GLY A 51 -4.86 -2.15 -5.30
C GLY A 51 -5.79 -2.05 -4.10
N GLY A 52 -6.85 -2.87 -4.05
CA GLY A 52 -7.70 -2.98 -2.85
C GLY A 52 -8.58 -1.78 -2.54
N LEU A 53 -8.87 -0.94 -3.53
CA LEU A 53 -9.71 0.25 -3.41
C LEU A 53 -10.82 0.23 -4.47
N PRO A 54 -12.04 0.69 -4.15
CA PRO A 54 -13.07 0.93 -5.15
C PRO A 54 -12.57 1.88 -6.25
N PHE A 55 -12.97 1.65 -7.49
CA PHE A 55 -12.65 2.48 -8.67
C PHE A 55 -11.17 2.62 -9.03
N LYS A 56 -10.26 1.96 -8.30
CA LYS A 56 -8.84 1.87 -8.64
C LYS A 56 -8.53 0.49 -9.19
N ASN A 57 -7.63 0.43 -10.17
CA ASN A 57 -7.20 -0.83 -10.76
C ASN A 57 -5.80 -0.70 -11.35
N ILE A 58 -5.25 -1.84 -11.78
CA ILE A 58 -3.91 -1.92 -12.34
C ILE A 58 -3.77 -1.17 -13.67
N LYS A 59 -4.85 -1.02 -14.45
CA LYS A 59 -4.85 -0.25 -15.70
C LYS A 59 -4.66 1.24 -15.42
N LEU A 60 -5.43 1.80 -14.49
CA LEU A 60 -5.29 3.20 -14.06
C LEU A 60 -3.91 3.48 -13.46
N LEU A 61 -3.31 2.48 -12.79
CA LEU A 61 -1.92 2.58 -12.37
C LEU A 61 -1.00 2.68 -13.58
N ALA A 62 -1.10 1.76 -14.54
CA ALA A 62 -0.24 1.74 -15.72
C ALA A 62 -0.31 3.06 -16.50
N GLU A 63 -1.51 3.63 -16.64
CA GLU A 63 -1.74 4.93 -17.28
C GLU A 63 -0.91 6.07 -16.67
N LYS A 64 -0.63 6.06 -15.36
CA LYS A 64 0.24 7.05 -14.69
C LYS A 64 1.69 7.01 -15.16
N HIS A 65 2.11 5.89 -15.73
CA HIS A 65 3.50 5.61 -16.10
C HIS A 65 3.71 5.48 -17.62
N ILE A 66 2.65 5.70 -18.42
CA ILE A 66 2.76 5.76 -19.89
C ILE A 66 3.68 6.92 -20.31
N SER A 67 4.42 6.71 -21.41
CA SER A 67 5.35 7.66 -22.02
C SER A 67 6.56 8.05 -21.15
N LYS A 68 6.79 7.34 -20.05
CA LYS A 68 7.97 7.52 -19.21
C LYS A 68 9.15 6.77 -19.81
N LYS A 69 10.33 7.38 -19.80
CA LYS A 69 11.54 6.78 -20.40
C LYS A 69 12.07 5.60 -19.59
N VAL A 70 11.88 5.63 -18.27
CA VAL A 70 12.29 4.57 -17.38
C VAL A 70 11.19 4.31 -16.36
N VAL A 71 10.94 3.03 -16.08
CA VAL A 71 10.02 2.54 -15.07
C VAL A 71 10.78 1.57 -14.17
N VAL A 72 10.75 1.83 -12.86
CA VAL A 72 11.35 0.99 -11.83
C VAL A 72 10.23 0.42 -10.98
N ARG A 73 10.19 -0.91 -10.87
CA ARG A 73 9.29 -1.61 -9.97
C ARG A 73 10.08 -2.21 -8.81
N LEU A 74 9.61 -1.96 -7.60
CA LEU A 74 10.12 -2.56 -6.37
C LEU A 74 9.00 -3.38 -5.73
N ASP A 75 9.35 -4.51 -5.12
CA ASP A 75 8.41 -5.40 -4.44
C ASP A 75 8.78 -5.48 -2.96
N ILE A 76 7.76 -5.48 -2.08
CA ILE A 76 7.96 -5.65 -0.64
C ILE A 76 7.87 -7.14 -0.31
N LYS A 77 9.00 -7.72 0.11
CA LYS A 77 9.07 -9.12 0.50
C LYS A 77 8.07 -9.45 1.61
N ASP A 78 7.27 -10.50 1.39
CA ASP A 78 6.33 -11.08 2.36
C ASP A 78 5.38 -10.04 3.00
N PHE A 79 4.92 -9.08 2.19
CA PHE A 79 4.19 -7.88 2.61
C PHE A 79 3.07 -8.07 3.64
N PHE A 80 2.09 -8.93 3.36
CA PHE A 80 0.91 -9.08 4.24
C PHE A 80 1.29 -9.62 5.62
N ASN A 81 2.22 -10.57 5.67
CA ASN A 81 2.71 -11.18 6.90
C ASN A 81 3.58 -10.21 7.72
N ASN A 82 4.13 -9.16 7.09
CA ASN A 82 4.95 -8.15 7.76
C ASN A 82 4.16 -6.90 8.15
N ILE A 83 2.83 -6.89 7.99
CA ILE A 83 1.99 -5.81 8.51
C ILE A 83 1.69 -6.08 9.98
N ASP A 84 2.39 -5.32 10.81
CA ASP A 84 2.27 -5.36 12.27
C ASP A 84 0.87 -4.93 12.75
N GLU A 85 0.23 -5.80 13.55
CA GLU A 85 -1.08 -5.57 14.14
C GLU A 85 -1.13 -4.30 14.98
N GLU A 86 -0.17 -4.10 15.87
CA GLU A 86 -0.20 -3.01 16.85
C GLU A 86 -0.07 -1.64 16.15
N ILE A 87 0.86 -1.53 15.20
CA ILE A 87 1.04 -0.33 14.38
C ILE A 87 -0.23 -0.04 13.56
N LEU A 88 -0.86 -1.07 12.97
CA LEU A 88 -2.09 -0.89 12.20
C LEU A 88 -3.24 -0.42 13.09
N LEU A 89 -3.45 -1.05 14.26
CA LEU A 89 -4.49 -0.66 15.20
C LEU A 89 -4.29 0.76 15.73
N LYS A 90 -3.05 1.17 16.06
CA LYS A 90 -2.72 2.55 16.46
C LYS A 90 -3.02 3.56 15.34
N LYS A 91 -2.72 3.21 14.08
CA LYS A 91 -3.06 4.06 12.91
C LYS A 91 -4.58 4.22 12.77
N LEU A 92 -5.32 3.12 12.88
CA LEU A 92 -6.78 3.12 12.81
C LEU A 92 -7.41 3.94 13.95
N GLU A 93 -6.93 3.79 15.18
CA GLU A 93 -7.39 4.54 16.34
C GLU A 93 -7.22 6.05 16.12
N LYS A 94 -6.02 6.47 15.68
CA LYS A 94 -5.73 7.87 15.34
C LYS A 94 -6.68 8.40 14.27
N ASP A 95 -6.93 7.62 13.23
CA ASP A 95 -7.84 8.00 12.15
C ASP A 95 -9.29 8.09 12.62
N PHE A 96 -9.75 7.13 13.42
CA PHE A 96 -11.10 7.08 13.97
C PHE A 96 -11.35 8.27 14.91
N LYS A 97 -10.37 8.65 15.73
CA LYS A 97 -10.41 9.87 16.54
C LYS A 97 -10.53 11.12 15.67
N LYS A 98 -9.68 11.25 14.64
CA LYS A 98 -9.72 12.39 13.70
C LYS A 98 -11.05 12.50 12.95
N LYS A 99 -11.60 11.35 12.54
CA LYS A 99 -12.86 11.24 11.79
C LYS A 99 -14.11 11.18 12.66
N LYS A 100 -13.97 11.30 14.00
CA LYS A 100 -15.07 11.28 14.98
C LYS A 100 -15.97 10.04 14.85
N VAL A 101 -15.37 8.88 14.64
CA VAL A 101 -16.09 7.60 14.56
C VAL A 101 -16.75 7.29 15.91
N LYS A 102 -18.02 6.87 15.89
CA LYS A 102 -18.76 6.49 17.10
C LYS A 102 -18.26 5.13 17.62
N LYS A 103 -18.05 5.03 18.94
CA LYS A 103 -17.63 3.79 19.63
C LYS A 103 -16.40 3.13 18.97
N PRO A 104 -15.29 3.86 18.79
CA PRO A 104 -14.13 3.38 18.04
C PRO A 104 -13.52 2.11 18.63
N ASP A 105 -13.51 1.98 19.96
CA ASP A 105 -12.92 0.82 20.66
C ASP A 105 -13.63 -0.49 20.31
N ILE A 106 -14.97 -0.44 20.22
CA ILE A 106 -15.77 -1.61 19.83
C ILE A 106 -15.43 -2.02 18.40
N PHE A 107 -15.25 -1.04 17.50
CA PHE A 107 -14.93 -1.33 16.11
C PHE A 107 -13.49 -1.84 15.94
N LEU A 108 -12.53 -1.26 16.66
CA LEU A 108 -11.15 -1.75 16.70
C LEU A 108 -11.08 -3.19 17.23
N ASN A 109 -11.84 -3.52 18.29
CA ASN A 109 -11.92 -4.89 18.81
C ASN A 109 -12.51 -5.87 17.78
N LYS A 110 -13.51 -5.46 16.99
CA LYS A 110 -14.01 -6.27 15.87
C LYS A 110 -12.95 -6.48 14.79
N ILE A 111 -12.23 -5.43 14.40
CA ILE A 111 -11.15 -5.51 13.43
C ILE A 111 -10.07 -6.47 13.93
N LYS A 112 -9.62 -6.31 15.19
CA LYS A 112 -8.65 -7.19 15.84
C LYS A 112 -9.09 -8.66 15.79
N LYS A 113 -10.34 -8.93 16.17
CA LYS A 113 -10.90 -10.30 16.24
C LYS A 113 -11.02 -10.98 14.87
N TYR A 114 -11.44 -10.25 13.83
CA TYR A 114 -11.87 -10.87 12.56
C TYR A 114 -10.91 -10.63 11.39
N CYS A 115 -10.02 -9.64 11.46
CA CYS A 115 -9.13 -9.28 10.34
C CYS A 115 -7.70 -9.75 10.53
N PHE A 116 -7.32 -10.18 11.74
CA PHE A 116 -5.99 -10.69 12.03
C PHE A 116 -5.99 -12.19 12.25
N TYR A 117 -4.89 -12.81 11.87
CA TYR A 117 -4.59 -14.20 12.13
C TYR A 117 -3.12 -14.29 12.54
N LYS A 118 -2.83 -14.82 13.73
CA LYS A 118 -1.48 -14.87 14.32
C LYS A 118 -0.79 -13.49 14.35
N ASN A 119 -1.54 -12.43 14.68
CA ASN A 119 -1.08 -11.03 14.75
C ASN A 119 -0.64 -10.41 13.41
N GLU A 120 -1.00 -11.03 12.29
CA GLU A 120 -0.72 -10.54 10.93
C GLU A 120 -2.05 -10.39 10.16
N ILE A 121 -2.06 -9.59 9.10
CA ILE A 121 -3.22 -9.59 8.19
C ILE A 121 -3.07 -10.75 7.18
N PRO A 122 -4.01 -11.69 7.11
CA PRO A 122 -3.83 -12.90 6.31
C PRO A 122 -4.01 -12.61 4.82
N GLN A 123 -3.17 -13.26 4.01
CA GLN A 123 -3.37 -13.31 2.56
C GLN A 123 -4.58 -14.22 2.27
N GLY A 124 -5.73 -13.62 1.96
CA GLY A 124 -6.99 -14.34 1.72
C GLY A 124 -8.21 -13.69 2.38
N ALA A 125 -8.01 -12.81 3.38
CA ALA A 125 -9.10 -12.03 3.96
C ALA A 125 -9.52 -10.86 3.05
N ILE A 126 -10.83 -10.61 2.97
CA ILE A 126 -11.40 -9.56 2.11
C ILE A 126 -11.03 -8.15 2.59
N THR A 127 -10.69 -8.00 3.88
CA THR A 127 -10.27 -6.73 4.49
C THR A 127 -8.80 -6.43 4.32
N SER A 128 -7.93 -7.45 4.16
CA SER A 128 -6.47 -7.29 4.07
C SER A 128 -6.04 -6.27 3.01
N PRO A 129 -6.59 -6.28 1.78
CA PRO A 129 -6.32 -5.26 0.76
C PRO A 129 -6.49 -3.80 1.22
N PHE A 130 -7.54 -3.50 1.96
CA PHE A 130 -7.84 -2.13 2.38
C PHE A 130 -7.06 -1.77 3.65
N LEU A 131 -6.93 -2.71 4.59
CA LEU A 131 -6.13 -2.52 5.81
C LEU A 131 -4.65 -2.27 5.49
N SER A 132 -4.11 -2.96 4.49
CA SER A 132 -2.74 -2.73 4.04
C SER A 132 -2.53 -1.33 3.46
N ASN A 133 -3.55 -0.76 2.82
CA ASN A 133 -3.52 0.63 2.35
C ASN A 133 -3.56 1.62 3.51
N ILE A 134 -4.35 1.37 4.55
CA ILE A 134 -4.33 2.19 5.78
C ILE A 134 -2.94 2.16 6.42
N TYR A 135 -2.32 0.98 6.46
CA TYR A 135 -0.96 0.81 6.97
C TYR A 135 0.05 1.66 6.18
N LEU A 136 0.03 1.58 4.84
CA LEU A 136 1.02 2.23 3.98
C LEU A 136 0.71 3.69 3.62
N LYS A 137 -0.46 4.25 3.95
CA LYS A 137 -0.81 5.63 3.54
C LYS A 137 0.21 6.70 3.99
N SER A 138 0.83 6.51 5.14
CA SER A 138 1.85 7.44 5.68
C SER A 138 3.16 7.32 4.91
N PHE A 139 3.55 6.09 4.58
CA PHE A 139 4.66 5.80 3.68
C PHE A 139 4.42 6.43 2.30
N ASP A 140 3.24 6.23 1.71
CA ASP A 140 2.88 6.80 0.41
C ASP A 140 3.01 8.33 0.40
N ARG A 141 2.62 9.01 1.49
CA ARG A 141 2.77 10.47 1.62
C ARG A 141 4.23 10.90 1.63
N VAL A 142 5.10 10.20 2.37
CA VAL A 142 6.54 10.50 2.41
C VAL A 142 7.16 10.32 1.03
N ILE A 143 6.93 9.17 0.39
CA ILE A 143 7.41 8.89 -0.97
C ILE A 143 6.89 9.94 -1.95
N SER A 144 5.62 10.31 -1.86
CA SER A 144 5.04 11.31 -2.75
C SER A 144 5.72 12.67 -2.64
N THR A 145 6.13 13.07 -1.43
CA THR A 145 6.85 14.33 -1.19
C THR A 145 8.20 14.31 -1.88
N ILE A 146 8.94 13.21 -1.75
CA ILE A 146 10.22 12.97 -2.43
C ILE A 146 10.05 13.04 -3.95
N THR A 147 9.00 12.42 -4.48
CA THR A 147 8.78 12.33 -5.93
C THR A 147 8.38 13.64 -6.60
N LYS A 148 7.68 14.53 -5.86
CA LYS A 148 7.31 15.87 -6.34
C LYS A 148 8.52 16.74 -6.64
N TRP A 149 9.61 16.56 -5.90
CA TRP A 149 10.82 17.40 -6.04
C TRP A 149 11.67 17.03 -7.27
N GLY A 150 11.51 15.81 -7.80
CA GLY A 150 12.32 15.30 -8.92
C GLY A 150 11.56 15.02 -10.22
N TYR A 151 10.31 15.48 -10.37
CA TYR A 151 9.43 15.15 -11.52
C TYR A 151 9.19 13.64 -11.72
N TYR A 152 9.16 12.88 -10.63
CA TYR A 152 8.89 11.44 -10.65
C TYR A 152 7.40 11.17 -10.52
N SER A 153 6.93 10.08 -11.10
CA SER A 153 5.59 9.55 -10.82
C SER A 153 5.73 8.31 -9.95
N TYR A 154 4.93 8.25 -8.89
CA TYR A 154 4.86 7.13 -7.95
C TYR A 154 3.42 6.63 -7.87
N SER A 155 3.29 5.31 -7.83
CA SER A 155 2.04 4.61 -7.55
C SER A 155 2.35 3.26 -6.90
N ARG A 156 1.34 2.67 -6.25
CA ARG A 156 1.48 1.38 -5.56
C ARG A 156 0.29 0.48 -5.83
N TYR A 157 0.54 -0.78 -6.12
CA TYR A 157 -0.48 -1.83 -6.22
C TYR A 157 -0.19 -2.93 -5.20
N PHE A 158 -0.88 -2.88 -4.06
CA PHE A 158 -0.53 -3.70 -2.88
C PHE A 158 0.92 -3.45 -2.43
N ASP A 159 1.80 -4.42 -2.62
CA ASP A 159 3.22 -4.46 -2.34
C ASP A 159 4.10 -3.96 -3.49
N ASP A 160 3.60 -3.99 -4.73
CA ASP A 160 4.32 -3.50 -5.91
C ASP A 160 4.36 -1.96 -5.90
N LEU A 161 5.54 -1.40 -5.67
CA LEU A 161 5.84 0.02 -5.81
C LEU A 161 6.32 0.32 -7.22
N THR A 162 5.69 1.28 -7.91
CA THR A 162 6.09 1.69 -9.26
C THR A 162 6.52 3.14 -9.28
N PHE A 163 7.75 3.36 -9.77
CA PHE A 163 8.35 4.65 -10.00
C PHE A 163 8.61 4.84 -11.48
N SER A 164 8.50 6.07 -11.98
CA SER A 164 8.84 6.36 -13.38
C SER A 164 9.32 7.78 -13.60
N PHE A 165 10.18 7.95 -14.62
CA PHE A 165 10.85 9.21 -14.89
C PHE A 165 11.12 9.47 -16.39
N ASN A 166 11.28 10.75 -16.74
CA ASN A 166 11.40 11.24 -18.12
C ASN A 166 12.85 11.39 -18.62
N SER A 167 13.85 11.22 -17.75
CA SER A 167 15.27 11.27 -18.08
C SER A 167 15.88 9.86 -18.08
N LYS A 168 16.96 9.62 -18.81
CA LYS A 168 17.75 8.38 -18.69
C LYS A 168 18.80 8.48 -17.58
N GLU A 169 19.05 9.66 -17.05
CA GLU A 169 20.02 9.88 -15.97
C GLU A 169 19.42 9.42 -14.63
N THR A 170 19.94 8.32 -14.11
CA THR A 170 19.60 7.75 -12.80
C THR A 170 20.24 8.52 -11.63
N ASN A 171 21.00 9.57 -11.91
CA ASN A 171 21.77 10.33 -10.90
C ASN A 171 20.93 11.41 -10.22
N MET A 172 19.77 11.07 -9.65
CA MET A 172 19.01 12.06 -8.89
C MET A 172 18.29 11.41 -7.71
N CYS A 173 19.07 11.07 -6.68
CA CYS A 173 18.56 11.20 -5.32
C CYS A 173 18.35 12.70 -5.04
N PRO A 174 17.20 13.12 -4.50
CA PRO A 174 17.02 14.51 -4.08
C PRO A 174 18.05 14.82 -2.99
N GLY A 175 19.01 15.69 -3.33
CA GLY A 175 20.18 16.01 -2.49
C GLY A 175 21.50 16.06 -3.27
N HIS A 176 21.58 15.43 -4.44
CA HIS A 176 22.69 15.64 -5.37
C HIS A 176 22.27 16.60 -6.48
N THR A 177 22.54 17.89 -6.29
CA THR A 177 22.77 18.76 -7.44
C THR A 177 24.01 18.25 -8.17
N PRO A 178 23.93 17.96 -9.48
CA PRO A 178 25.14 17.84 -10.28
C PRO A 178 25.84 19.20 -10.21
N LYS A 179 26.89 19.32 -9.39
CA LYS A 179 27.77 20.49 -9.45
C LYS A 179 28.18 20.65 -10.90
N GLU A 180 27.95 21.83 -11.45
CA GLU A 180 28.27 22.27 -12.81
C GLU A 180 29.72 21.97 -13.21
N ARG A 181 30.04 20.73 -13.58
CA ARG A 181 31.30 20.38 -14.26
C ARG A 181 31.08 20.42 -15.76
N ALA A 182 30.78 21.61 -16.27
CA ALA A 182 30.78 21.90 -17.70
C ALA A 182 31.29 23.30 -18.04
N LYS A 183 32.28 23.83 -17.31
CA LYS A 183 33.09 24.98 -17.77
C LYS A 183 34.53 24.87 -17.27
N LYS A 184 35.38 24.16 -18.03
CA LYS A 184 36.84 24.39 -18.17
C LYS A 184 37.50 23.29 -19.02
N LYS A 185 37.19 23.26 -20.32
CA LYS A 185 38.13 22.79 -21.36
C LYS A 185 37.85 23.57 -22.63
N LYS A 186 38.45 24.76 -22.72
CA LYS A 186 38.85 25.48 -23.95
C LYS A 186 39.52 26.78 -23.52
N LYS A 187 40.84 26.70 -23.31
CA LYS A 187 41.86 27.76 -23.45
C LYS A 187 43.17 27.24 -22.87
N LYS A 188 43.89 26.50 -23.69
CA LYS A 188 45.31 26.69 -24.04
C LYS A 188 45.61 25.72 -25.16
#